data_AF-A0AAW1SIY5-F1
#
_entry.id   AF-A0AAW1SIY5-F1
#
_cell.length_a   1.000
_cell.length_b   1.000
_cell.length_c   1.000
_cell.angle_alpha   90.00
_cell.angle_beta   90.00
_cell.angle_gamma   90.00
#
_symmetry.space_group_name_H-M   'P 1'
#
loop_
_entity.id
_entity.type
_entity.pdbx_description
1 polymer ?
#
loop_
_entity_poly.entity_id
_entity_poly.type
_entity_poly.pdbx_seq_one_letter_code
_entity_poly.pdbx_strand_id
1 'polypeptide(L)'
;MPRTIVVDASNHMLGRLSSIVAKQLLNGQQIVVVRAEEITISGGLVRQKMKYERFLRKRMNSNPRKGPFHFRAPSRIFWRTVRGMVPHKTKRGAKALERLKTFEGIPQPYDKVKRLVVPDALKVLRLKHGHKYCKLGDLSTSVGWKHQEAVKTLEEARKVRSSAYYQAKKKLNALRAKAVAQKWISQSMFWCDYCKVWLKDNPAAKAVHERGTKHTEAVAQKLRQMRKNADAAKVQQAQAEATMEQLEKKAQRAYKQDVKDAEMTKAVVTGEWVLDAATGYHYNAAQRYYFSKETGMYYGGEPAAWTTQPDIIPEAQFGKSSAGAGPQASTTGMKPPASSQPAAKRIPASAAHPLAGLGGYSIPQTGTVGAARGVGAAGANSAKRKREEPAKLGKPMSKQEADALARREAARARVEQRTLKNFGLT
;
A
#
# COMPACT_ATOMS: atom_id res chain seq x y z
N MET A 1 9.79 -27.24 -39.72
CA MET A 1 10.81 -26.30 -39.17
C MET A 1 10.83 -25.04 -40.02
N PRO A 2 11.13 -23.84 -39.47
CA PRO A 2 11.20 -22.62 -40.25
C PRO A 2 12.26 -22.75 -41.37
N ARG A 3 11.94 -22.23 -42.56
CA ARG A 3 12.79 -22.36 -43.75
C ARG A 3 14.20 -21.80 -43.53
N THR A 4 14.30 -20.65 -42.85
CA THR A 4 15.56 -19.98 -42.52
C THR A 4 15.60 -19.64 -41.04
N ILE A 5 16.68 -20.03 -40.37
CA ILE A 5 16.93 -19.70 -38.96
C ILE A 5 17.96 -18.59 -38.89
N VAL A 6 17.63 -17.47 -38.24
CA VAL A 6 18.57 -16.39 -37.97
C VAL A 6 19.05 -16.50 -36.53
N VAL A 7 20.35 -16.65 -36.33
CA VAL A 7 20.98 -16.79 -35.01
C VAL A 7 21.76 -15.52 -34.67
N ASP A 8 21.47 -14.92 -33.53
CA ASP A 8 22.30 -13.86 -32.95
C ASP A 8 23.51 -14.49 -32.26
N ALA A 9 24.71 -14.26 -32.78
CA ALA A 9 25.93 -14.89 -32.30
C ALA A 9 26.55 -14.21 -31.07
N SER A 10 25.94 -13.13 -30.58
CA SER A 10 26.47 -12.38 -29.45
C SER A 10 26.60 -13.24 -28.20
N ASN A 11 27.76 -13.15 -27.55
CA ASN A 11 28.10 -13.94 -26.35
C ASN A 11 27.98 -15.46 -26.53
N HIS A 12 28.04 -15.97 -27.77
CA HIS A 12 28.14 -17.41 -28.01
C HIS A 12 29.61 -17.84 -28.04
N MET A 13 29.88 -19.07 -27.61
CA MET A 13 31.18 -19.71 -27.64
C MET A 13 31.46 -20.24 -29.05
N LEU A 14 32.51 -19.73 -29.71
CA LEU A 14 32.83 -19.97 -31.12
C LEU A 14 32.71 -21.45 -31.52
N GLY A 15 33.40 -22.34 -30.80
CA GLY A 15 33.44 -23.77 -31.12
C GLY A 15 32.10 -24.48 -30.93
N ARG A 16 31.38 -24.18 -29.84
CA ARG A 16 30.08 -24.79 -29.52
C ARG A 16 28.99 -24.35 -30.48
N LEU A 17 28.96 -23.06 -30.83
CA LEU A 17 28.05 -22.56 -31.84
C LEU A 17 28.35 -23.20 -33.20
N SER A 18 29.64 -23.31 -33.57
CA SER A 18 30.05 -23.88 -34.86
C SER A 18 29.61 -25.34 -35.02
N SER A 19 29.72 -26.17 -33.98
CA SER A 19 29.36 -27.59 -34.07
C SER A 19 27.86 -27.80 -34.25
N ILE A 20 27.05 -27.04 -33.51
CA ILE A 20 25.59 -27.09 -33.62
C ILE A 20 25.15 -26.62 -35.01
N VAL A 21 25.70 -25.50 -35.49
CA VAL A 21 25.41 -24.98 -36.83
C VAL A 21 25.83 -26.00 -37.90
N ALA A 22 27.04 -26.58 -37.81
CA ALA A 22 27.51 -27.58 -38.76
C ALA A 22 26.56 -28.79 -38.88
N LYS A 23 26.07 -29.31 -37.76
CA LYS A 23 25.14 -30.44 -37.76
C LYS A 23 23.80 -30.07 -38.42
N GLN A 24 23.27 -28.89 -38.10
CA GLN A 24 22.01 -28.42 -38.69
C GLN A 24 22.11 -28.18 -40.20
N LEU A 25 23.25 -27.66 -40.68
CA LEU A 25 23.51 -27.49 -42.12
C LEU A 25 23.50 -28.84 -42.86
N LEU A 26 24.07 -29.88 -42.24
CA LEU A 26 24.08 -31.25 -42.80
C LEU A 26 22.70 -31.92 -42.79
N ASN A 27 21.83 -31.50 -41.87
CA ASN A 27 20.42 -31.90 -41.81
C ASN A 27 19.54 -31.13 -42.82
N GLY A 28 20.09 -30.15 -43.54
CA GLY A 28 19.38 -29.40 -44.58
C GLY A 28 18.86 -28.03 -44.16
N GLN A 29 19.06 -27.61 -42.91
CA GLN A 29 18.58 -26.34 -42.41
C GLN A 29 19.36 -25.16 -43.00
N GLN A 30 18.66 -24.11 -43.43
CA GLN A 30 19.30 -22.84 -43.81
C GLN A 30 19.50 -21.98 -42.56
N ILE A 31 20.73 -21.53 -42.34
CA ILE A 31 21.12 -20.79 -41.14
C ILE A 31 21.86 -19.52 -41.53
N VAL A 32 21.42 -18.42 -40.95
CA VAL A 32 22.09 -17.12 -41.03
C VAL A 32 22.58 -16.74 -39.64
N VAL A 33 23.88 -16.52 -39.51
CA VAL A 33 24.51 -16.10 -38.25
C VAL A 33 24.86 -14.62 -38.37
N VAL A 34 24.31 -13.81 -37.49
CA VAL A 34 24.53 -12.35 -37.44
C VAL A 34 25.32 -11.98 -36.19
N ARG A 35 25.92 -10.78 -36.17
CA ARG A 35 26.76 -10.28 -35.07
C ARG A 35 27.97 -11.17 -34.76
N ALA A 36 28.64 -11.66 -35.80
CA ALA A 36 29.81 -12.52 -35.65
C ALA A 36 30.95 -11.86 -34.86
N GLU A 37 31.06 -10.53 -34.87
CA GLU A 37 32.02 -9.75 -34.08
C GLU A 37 31.84 -9.90 -32.56
N GLU A 38 30.63 -10.22 -32.11
CA GLU A 38 30.29 -10.40 -30.69
C GLU A 38 30.39 -11.87 -30.22
N ILE A 39 30.88 -12.78 -31.08
CA ILE A 39 31.21 -14.16 -30.71
C ILE A 39 32.35 -14.15 -29.70
N THR A 40 32.37 -15.11 -28.79
CA THR A 40 33.36 -15.21 -27.72
C THR A 40 34.18 -16.49 -27.80
N ILE A 41 35.43 -16.40 -27.35
CA ILE A 41 36.36 -17.54 -27.23
C ILE A 41 36.89 -17.56 -25.80
N SER A 42 36.97 -18.74 -25.19
CA SER A 42 37.56 -18.90 -23.86
C SER A 42 39.05 -18.58 -23.87
N GLY A 43 39.57 -17.96 -22.81
CA GLY A 43 40.94 -17.47 -22.74
C GLY A 43 41.05 -16.01 -23.17
N GLY A 44 41.96 -15.26 -22.55
CA GLY A 44 42.13 -13.84 -22.82
C GLY A 44 42.66 -13.53 -24.23
N LEU A 45 42.52 -12.26 -24.62
CA LEU A 45 42.87 -11.76 -25.96
C LEU A 45 44.29 -12.12 -26.39
N VAL A 46 45.28 -11.90 -25.51
CA VAL A 46 46.71 -12.15 -25.81
C VAL A 46 46.96 -13.61 -26.21
N ARG A 47 46.40 -14.57 -25.45
CA ARG A 47 46.53 -16.00 -25.76
C ARG A 47 45.90 -16.34 -27.11
N GLN A 48 44.73 -15.77 -27.40
CA GLN A 48 44.02 -16.05 -28.65
C GLN A 48 44.68 -15.39 -29.85
N LYS A 49 45.24 -14.18 -29.68
CA LYS A 49 46.07 -13.52 -30.67
C LYS A 49 47.30 -14.36 -31.02
N MET A 50 48.06 -14.84 -30.03
CA MET A 50 49.22 -15.73 -30.27
C MET A 50 48.84 -17.00 -31.04
N LYS A 51 47.69 -17.61 -30.72
CA LYS A 51 47.20 -18.78 -31.47
C LYS A 51 46.88 -18.43 -32.92
N TYR A 52 46.24 -17.29 -33.15
CA TYR A 52 45.88 -16.84 -34.48
C TYR A 52 47.12 -16.44 -35.29
N GLU A 53 48.10 -15.76 -34.69
CA GLU A 53 49.41 -15.45 -35.29
C GLU A 53 50.17 -16.71 -35.70
N ARG A 54 50.14 -17.77 -34.89
CA ARG A 54 50.70 -19.07 -35.28
C ARG A 54 50.00 -19.64 -36.52
N PHE A 55 48.69 -19.43 -36.66
CA PHE A 55 47.98 -19.78 -37.89
C PHE A 55 48.44 -18.93 -39.07
N LEU A 56 48.78 -17.65 -38.89
CA LEU A 56 49.28 -16.77 -39.97
C LEU A 56 50.64 -17.17 -40.51
N ARG A 57 51.48 -17.79 -39.69
CA ARG A 57 52.77 -18.31 -40.13
C ARG A 57 52.64 -19.52 -41.06
N LYS A 58 51.47 -20.17 -41.10
CA LYS A 58 51.21 -21.33 -41.98
C LYS A 58 50.95 -20.88 -43.42
N ARG A 59 52.04 -20.66 -44.16
CA ARG A 59 52.03 -20.33 -45.59
C ARG A 59 52.68 -21.44 -46.40
N MET A 60 52.29 -21.57 -47.67
CA MET A 60 53.01 -22.41 -48.62
C MET A 60 54.36 -21.73 -48.92
N ASN A 61 55.46 -22.49 -48.81
CA ASN A 61 56.81 -21.94 -48.98
C ASN A 61 57.07 -21.48 -50.44
N SER A 62 56.65 -22.29 -51.42
CA SER A 62 56.86 -22.01 -52.84
C SER A 62 56.02 -20.84 -53.36
N ASN A 63 54.70 -20.86 -53.14
CA ASN A 63 53.82 -19.77 -53.55
C ASN A 63 52.76 -19.48 -52.48
N PRO A 64 52.93 -18.40 -51.70
CA PRO A 64 51.97 -18.03 -50.65
C PRO A 64 50.54 -17.82 -51.14
N ARG A 65 50.33 -17.46 -52.42
CA ARG A 65 48.99 -17.25 -53.01
C ARG A 65 48.20 -18.55 -53.18
N LYS A 66 48.88 -19.70 -53.33
CA LYS A 66 48.27 -21.04 -53.42
C LYS A 66 48.13 -21.72 -52.05
N GLY A 67 48.63 -21.09 -50.98
CA GLY A 67 48.60 -21.62 -49.64
C GLY A 67 47.27 -21.41 -48.90
N PRO A 68 47.25 -21.63 -47.57
CA PRO A 68 46.08 -21.38 -46.74
C PRO A 68 45.69 -19.90 -46.72
N PHE A 69 44.43 -19.60 -47.06
CA PHE A 69 43.91 -18.23 -46.91
C PHE A 69 43.60 -17.91 -45.45
N HIS A 70 44.14 -16.79 -44.96
CA HIS A 70 43.93 -16.31 -43.61
C HIS A 70 42.92 -15.16 -43.57
N PHE A 71 41.63 -15.48 -43.40
CA PHE A 71 40.58 -14.46 -43.32
C PHE A 71 40.57 -13.74 -41.98
N ARG A 72 40.59 -12.42 -42.01
CA ARG A 72 40.60 -11.55 -40.82
C ARG A 72 39.23 -11.20 -40.26
N ALA A 73 38.21 -11.17 -41.11
CA ALA A 73 36.88 -10.75 -40.73
C ALA A 73 36.22 -11.79 -39.76
N PRO A 74 35.54 -11.36 -38.67
CA PRO A 74 34.89 -12.26 -37.72
C PRO A 74 33.94 -13.27 -38.38
N SER A 75 33.14 -12.82 -39.36
CA SER A 75 32.20 -13.67 -40.11
C SER A 75 32.90 -14.82 -40.84
N ARG A 76 34.10 -14.55 -41.38
CA ARG A 76 34.91 -15.51 -42.14
C ARG A 76 35.71 -16.42 -41.22
N ILE A 77 36.12 -15.95 -40.05
CA ILE A 77 36.71 -16.82 -39.01
C ILE A 77 35.68 -17.85 -38.56
N PHE A 78 34.45 -17.41 -38.27
CA PHE A 78 33.34 -18.31 -37.92
C PHE A 78 32.99 -19.25 -39.08
N TRP A 79 32.92 -18.76 -40.31
CA TRP A 79 32.70 -19.62 -41.48
C TRP A 79 33.79 -20.70 -41.63
N ARG A 80 35.06 -20.34 -41.38
CA ARG A 80 36.19 -21.28 -41.44
C ARG A 80 36.09 -22.35 -40.35
N THR A 81 35.64 -22.00 -39.14
CA THR A 81 35.44 -23.00 -38.06
C THR A 81 34.31 -23.96 -38.40
N VAL A 82 33.18 -23.47 -38.92
CA VAL A 82 32.07 -24.32 -39.39
C VAL A 82 32.51 -25.20 -40.56
N ARG A 83 33.22 -24.65 -41.55
CA ARG A 83 33.79 -25.41 -42.67
C ARG A 83 34.73 -26.54 -42.19
N GLY A 84 35.49 -26.32 -41.12
CA GLY A 84 36.35 -27.34 -40.53
C GLY A 84 35.58 -28.52 -39.92
N MET A 85 34.30 -28.33 -39.59
CA MET A 85 33.41 -29.35 -39.01
C MET A 85 32.46 -29.98 -40.04
N VAL A 86 32.54 -29.56 -41.31
CA VAL A 86 31.71 -30.08 -42.43
C VAL A 86 32.63 -30.75 -43.45
N PRO A 87 32.26 -31.91 -44.05
CA PRO A 87 33.02 -32.58 -45.10
C PRO A 87 32.95 -31.81 -46.43
N HIS A 88 33.51 -30.60 -46.46
CA HIS A 88 33.33 -29.58 -47.50
C HIS A 88 33.93 -29.92 -48.87
N LYS A 89 34.77 -30.97 -48.96
CA LYS A 89 35.28 -31.47 -50.24
C LYS A 89 34.25 -32.33 -50.98
N THR A 90 33.22 -32.82 -50.29
CA THR A 90 32.14 -33.62 -50.89
C THR A 90 31.03 -32.72 -51.44
N LYS A 91 30.28 -33.21 -52.44
CA LYS A 91 29.10 -32.50 -52.98
C LYS A 91 28.06 -32.18 -51.89
N ARG A 92 27.84 -33.12 -50.96
CA ARG A 92 26.93 -32.92 -49.80
C ARG A 92 27.42 -31.81 -48.88
N GLY A 93 28.71 -31.79 -48.56
CA GLY A 93 29.30 -30.76 -47.70
C GLY A 93 29.33 -29.38 -48.35
N ALA A 94 29.59 -29.31 -49.66
CA ALA A 94 29.49 -28.06 -50.43
C ALA A 94 28.08 -27.47 -50.35
N LYS A 95 27.05 -28.28 -50.66
CA LYS A 95 25.63 -27.88 -50.50
C LYS A 95 25.27 -27.48 -49.06
N ALA A 96 25.89 -28.10 -48.05
CA ALA A 96 25.68 -27.71 -46.66
C ALA A 96 26.26 -26.33 -46.34
N LEU A 97 27.42 -25.98 -46.91
CA LEU A 97 28.03 -24.65 -46.71
C LEU A 97 27.29 -23.55 -47.45
N GLU A 98 26.66 -23.83 -48.60
CA GLU A 98 25.79 -22.88 -49.31
C GLU A 98 24.58 -22.43 -48.47
N ARG A 99 24.11 -23.28 -47.56
CA ARG A 99 23.01 -22.98 -46.64
C ARG A 99 23.41 -22.03 -45.49
N LEU A 100 24.71 -21.79 -45.29
CA LEU A 100 25.24 -20.94 -44.23
C LEU A 100 25.53 -19.54 -44.77
N LYS A 101 24.96 -18.51 -44.11
CA LYS A 101 25.37 -17.11 -44.31
C LYS A 101 25.85 -16.54 -42.98
N THR A 102 26.94 -15.76 -43.01
CA THR A 102 27.55 -15.20 -41.80
C THR A 102 27.84 -13.72 -42.02
N PHE A 103 27.50 -12.88 -41.05
CA PHE A 103 27.64 -11.42 -41.15
C PHE A 103 28.20 -10.82 -39.85
N GLU A 104 29.01 -9.78 -40.00
CA GLU A 104 29.24 -8.81 -38.92
C GLU A 104 28.04 -7.84 -38.81
N GLY A 105 27.66 -7.48 -37.59
CA GLY A 105 26.44 -6.72 -37.32
C GLY A 105 25.17 -7.43 -37.81
N ILE A 106 24.10 -6.67 -37.99
CA ILE A 106 22.81 -7.18 -38.50
C ILE A 106 22.40 -6.39 -39.74
N PRO A 107 22.75 -6.86 -40.95
CA PRO A 107 22.36 -6.19 -42.18
C PRO A 107 20.87 -6.41 -42.50
N GLN A 108 20.31 -5.55 -43.35
CA GLN A 108 19.02 -5.80 -44.00
C GLN A 108 19.16 -7.06 -44.88
N PRO A 109 18.19 -8.01 -44.89
CA PRO A 109 16.83 -7.97 -44.33
C PRO A 109 16.68 -8.56 -42.90
N TYR A 110 17.77 -8.92 -42.21
CA TYR A 110 17.75 -9.67 -40.95
C TYR A 110 17.54 -8.80 -39.70
N ASP A 111 17.53 -7.49 -39.86
CA ASP A 111 17.28 -6.51 -38.80
C ASP A 111 15.85 -6.61 -38.25
N LYS A 112 14.87 -6.84 -39.13
CA LYS A 112 13.43 -6.99 -38.83
C LYS A 112 13.01 -8.42 -38.48
N VAL A 113 13.82 -9.42 -38.81
CA VAL A 113 13.54 -10.83 -38.54
C VAL A 113 13.83 -11.17 -37.08
N LYS A 114 13.01 -12.03 -36.46
CA LYS A 114 13.25 -12.53 -35.11
C LYS A 114 14.52 -13.38 -35.10
N ARG A 115 15.50 -12.96 -34.32
CA ARG A 115 16.75 -13.68 -34.10
C ARG A 115 16.58 -14.66 -32.95
N LEU A 116 17.18 -15.83 -33.10
CA LEU A 116 17.21 -16.90 -32.10
C LEU A 116 18.58 -16.97 -31.44
N VAL A 117 18.63 -17.67 -30.32
CA VAL A 117 19.82 -17.93 -29.51
C VAL A 117 19.99 -19.44 -29.40
N VAL A 118 21.22 -19.91 -29.30
CA VAL A 118 21.54 -21.31 -29.05
C VAL A 118 22.03 -21.44 -27.60
N PRO A 119 21.15 -21.86 -26.65
CA PRO A 119 21.48 -21.86 -25.23
C PRO A 119 22.75 -22.66 -24.92
N ASP A 120 22.93 -23.81 -25.56
CA ASP A 120 24.08 -24.69 -25.35
C ASP A 120 25.42 -24.09 -25.76
N ALA A 121 25.41 -23.00 -26.51
CA ALA A 121 26.59 -22.29 -26.92
C ALA A 121 26.77 -20.96 -26.16
N LEU A 122 25.87 -20.54 -25.28
CA LEU A 122 26.02 -19.29 -24.55
C LEU A 122 27.21 -19.30 -23.59
N LYS A 123 28.05 -18.26 -23.65
CA LYS A 123 29.18 -18.04 -22.75
C LYS A 123 28.76 -18.11 -21.28
N VAL A 124 27.66 -17.44 -20.92
CA VAL A 124 27.18 -17.37 -19.53
C VAL A 124 26.85 -18.75 -18.95
N LEU A 125 26.42 -19.70 -19.78
CA LEU A 125 26.09 -21.06 -19.35
C LEU A 125 27.28 -22.01 -19.44
N ARG A 126 28.26 -21.72 -20.31
CA ARG A 126 29.34 -22.66 -20.64
C ARG A 126 30.70 -22.29 -20.08
N LEU A 127 30.91 -21.04 -19.69
CA LEU A 127 32.16 -20.57 -19.10
C LEU A 127 31.91 -20.20 -17.63
N LYS A 128 32.68 -20.80 -16.72
CA LYS A 128 32.61 -20.47 -15.29
C LYS A 128 32.94 -18.99 -15.08
N HIS A 129 32.27 -18.38 -14.10
CA HIS A 129 32.48 -16.99 -13.74
C HIS A 129 33.96 -16.73 -13.37
N GLY A 130 34.48 -15.55 -13.69
CA GLY A 130 35.89 -15.18 -13.45
C GLY A 130 36.90 -15.67 -14.51
N HIS A 131 36.53 -16.61 -15.39
CA HIS A 131 37.43 -17.03 -16.46
C HIS A 131 37.50 -15.99 -17.58
N LYS A 132 38.74 -15.65 -17.98
CA LYS A 132 39.00 -14.73 -19.09
C LYS A 132 38.45 -15.29 -20.41
N TYR A 133 37.93 -14.40 -21.24
CA TYR A 133 37.49 -14.67 -22.61
C TYR A 133 37.87 -13.49 -23.50
N CYS A 134 37.81 -13.66 -24.81
CA CYS A 134 37.90 -12.56 -25.77
C CYS A 134 36.70 -12.55 -26.70
N LYS A 135 36.36 -11.37 -27.22
CA LYS A 135 35.43 -11.23 -28.33
C LYS A 135 36.16 -11.41 -29.65
N LEU A 136 35.45 -11.96 -30.64
CA LEU A 136 36.01 -12.26 -31.95
C LEU A 136 36.30 -10.98 -32.73
N GLY A 137 35.52 -9.92 -32.53
CA GLY A 137 35.78 -8.58 -33.06
C GLY A 137 37.15 -8.06 -32.64
N ASP A 138 37.42 -8.03 -31.32
CA ASP A 138 38.70 -7.53 -30.78
C ASP A 138 39.89 -8.36 -31.28
N LEU A 139 39.73 -9.68 -31.32
CA LEU A 139 40.74 -10.57 -31.92
C LEU A 139 40.98 -10.20 -33.39
N SER A 140 39.91 -10.08 -34.17
CA SER A 140 39.96 -9.80 -35.60
C SER A 140 40.65 -8.47 -35.90
N THR A 141 40.35 -7.43 -35.13
CA THR A 141 41.01 -6.12 -35.26
C THR A 141 42.50 -6.21 -34.98
N SER A 142 42.88 -6.91 -33.90
CA SER A 142 44.30 -7.08 -33.54
C SER A 142 45.16 -7.79 -34.60
N VAL A 143 44.52 -8.51 -35.52
CA VAL A 143 45.19 -9.26 -36.60
C VAL A 143 44.99 -8.63 -37.99
N GLY A 144 44.30 -7.48 -38.08
CA GLY A 144 44.21 -6.68 -39.30
C GLY A 144 42.81 -6.56 -39.92
N TRP A 145 41.73 -6.78 -39.19
CA TRP A 145 40.38 -6.43 -39.65
C TRP A 145 40.12 -4.93 -39.46
N LYS A 146 39.76 -4.23 -40.54
CA LYS A 146 39.67 -2.75 -40.58
C LYS A 146 38.27 -2.18 -40.29
N HIS A 147 37.23 -3.00 -40.31
CA HIS A 147 35.84 -2.51 -40.33
C HIS A 147 35.15 -2.53 -38.95
N GLN A 148 35.89 -2.68 -37.86
CA GLN A 148 35.30 -2.72 -36.51
C GLN A 148 34.50 -1.47 -36.19
N GLU A 149 35.07 -0.30 -36.45
CA GLU A 149 34.43 0.99 -36.16
C GLU A 149 33.20 1.21 -37.03
N ALA A 150 33.29 0.93 -38.33
CA ALA A 150 32.16 1.03 -39.26
C ALA A 150 31.00 0.10 -38.85
N VAL A 151 31.28 -1.13 -38.42
CA VAL A 151 30.22 -2.03 -37.91
C VAL A 151 29.63 -1.50 -36.61
N LYS A 152 30.44 -0.93 -35.73
CA LYS A 152 29.99 -0.36 -34.46
C LYS A 152 29.01 0.82 -34.68
N THR A 153 29.34 1.75 -35.57
CA THR A 153 28.45 2.89 -35.90
C THR A 153 27.13 2.43 -36.51
N LEU A 154 27.16 1.47 -37.43
CA LEU A 154 25.96 0.89 -38.05
C LEU A 154 25.08 0.14 -37.03
N GLU A 155 25.68 -0.60 -36.10
CA GLU A 155 24.95 -1.29 -35.03
C GLU A 155 24.33 -0.31 -34.03
N GLU A 156 25.00 0.79 -33.72
CA GLU A 156 24.45 1.88 -32.89
C GLU A 156 23.21 2.50 -33.56
N ALA A 157 23.32 2.88 -34.83
CA ALA A 157 22.18 3.39 -35.61
C ALA A 157 21.02 2.37 -35.68
N ARG A 158 21.31 1.08 -35.82
CA ARG A 158 20.30 0.02 -35.78
C ARG A 158 19.63 -0.10 -34.40
N LYS A 159 20.39 -0.01 -33.31
CA LYS A 159 19.85 -0.08 -31.93
C LYS A 159 18.92 1.09 -31.63
N VAL A 160 19.24 2.30 -32.09
CA VAL A 160 18.35 3.48 -31.96
C VAL A 160 17.01 3.20 -32.65
N ARG A 161 17.01 2.78 -33.92
CA ARG A 161 15.80 2.40 -34.65
C ARG A 161 15.02 1.28 -33.96
N SER A 162 15.72 0.27 -33.45
CA SER A 162 15.11 -0.85 -32.73
C SER A 162 14.47 -0.42 -31.39
N SER A 163 15.07 0.54 -30.69
CA SER A 163 14.54 1.09 -29.44
C SER A 163 13.24 1.85 -29.69
N ALA A 164 13.22 2.72 -30.70
CA ALA A 164 12.02 3.45 -31.12
C ALA A 164 10.88 2.48 -31.49
N TYR A 165 11.17 1.45 -32.30
CA TYR A 165 10.19 0.40 -32.63
C TYR A 165 9.66 -0.32 -31.37
N TYR A 166 10.55 -0.67 -30.43
CA TYR A 166 10.15 -1.36 -29.20
C TYR A 166 9.26 -0.49 -28.31
N GLN A 167 9.58 0.80 -28.16
CA GLN A 167 8.75 1.74 -27.39
C GLN A 167 7.36 1.88 -28.01
N ALA A 168 7.27 2.04 -29.33
CA ALA A 168 6.00 2.09 -30.05
C ALA A 168 5.19 0.79 -29.86
N LYS A 169 5.85 -0.37 -30.01
CA LYS A 169 5.23 -1.68 -29.79
C LYS A 169 4.74 -1.89 -28.35
N LYS A 170 5.52 -1.44 -27.36
CA LYS A 170 5.14 -1.53 -25.94
C LYS A 170 3.90 -0.68 -25.66
N LYS A 171 3.84 0.55 -26.18
CA LYS A 171 2.66 1.42 -26.08
C LYS A 171 1.43 0.75 -26.72
N LEU A 172 1.57 0.22 -27.94
CA LEU A 172 0.50 -0.48 -28.64
C LEU A 172 0.00 -1.72 -27.88
N ASN A 173 0.91 -2.53 -27.35
CA ASN A 173 0.54 -3.71 -26.56
C ASN A 173 -0.18 -3.34 -25.26
N ALA A 174 0.22 -2.25 -24.60
CA ALA A 174 -0.49 -1.75 -23.42
C ALA A 174 -1.92 -1.29 -23.77
N LEU A 175 -2.10 -0.61 -24.90
CA LEU A 175 -3.44 -0.23 -25.40
C LEU A 175 -4.29 -1.48 -25.72
N ARG A 176 -3.71 -2.49 -26.38
CA ARG A 176 -4.39 -3.77 -26.66
C ARG A 176 -4.79 -4.49 -25.38
N ALA A 177 -3.91 -4.55 -24.38
CA ALA A 177 -4.21 -5.17 -23.10
C ALA A 177 -5.37 -4.46 -22.38
N LYS A 178 -5.39 -3.11 -22.38
CA LYS A 178 -6.50 -2.32 -21.85
C LYS A 178 -7.82 -2.61 -22.59
N ALA A 179 -7.79 -2.68 -23.92
CA ALA A 179 -8.98 -2.97 -24.72
C ALA A 179 -9.52 -4.39 -24.47
N VAL A 180 -8.64 -5.39 -24.35
CA VAL A 180 -9.04 -6.77 -24.00
C VAL A 180 -9.63 -6.85 -22.60
N ALA A 181 -9.04 -6.14 -21.62
CA ALA A 181 -9.58 -6.09 -20.26
C ALA A 181 -10.97 -5.43 -20.20
N GLN A 182 -11.19 -4.34 -20.95
CA GLN A 182 -12.52 -3.72 -21.07
C GLN A 182 -13.56 -4.66 -21.69
N LYS A 183 -13.16 -5.53 -22.62
CA LYS A 183 -14.05 -6.53 -23.23
C LYS A 183 -14.49 -7.63 -22.24
N TRP A 184 -13.75 -7.85 -21.15
CA TRP A 184 -13.93 -8.94 -20.18
C TRP A 184 -14.41 -8.47 -18.80
N ILE A 185 -15.20 -7.40 -18.73
CA ILE A 185 -16.00 -7.09 -17.55
C ILE A 185 -17.43 -7.52 -17.91
N SER A 186 -17.96 -8.56 -17.26
CA SER A 186 -19.40 -8.82 -17.30
C SER A 186 -20.09 -7.52 -16.92
N GLN A 187 -21.04 -7.04 -17.71
CA GLN A 187 -21.71 -5.76 -17.45
C GLN A 187 -22.21 -5.76 -16.01
N SER A 188 -21.50 -5.07 -15.11
CA SER A 188 -21.89 -4.99 -13.70
C SER A 188 -23.27 -4.31 -13.66
N MET A 189 -24.08 -4.66 -12.67
CA MET A 189 -25.32 -3.93 -12.46
C MET A 189 -25.06 -2.80 -11.46
N PHE A 190 -25.59 -1.62 -11.74
CA PHE A 190 -25.56 -0.43 -10.90
C PHE A 190 -26.92 -0.24 -10.25
N TRP A 191 -26.96 -0.12 -8.93
CA TRP A 191 -28.18 0.19 -8.19
C TRP A 191 -28.37 1.70 -8.06
N CYS A 192 -29.54 2.22 -8.42
CA CYS A 192 -29.88 3.62 -8.18
C CYS A 192 -30.68 3.78 -6.87
N ASP A 193 -30.16 4.55 -5.92
CA ASP A 193 -30.81 4.75 -4.61
C ASP A 193 -32.11 5.57 -4.66
N TYR A 194 -32.22 6.48 -5.64
CA TYR A 194 -33.42 7.32 -5.79
C TYR A 194 -34.57 6.56 -6.44
N CYS A 195 -34.29 5.81 -7.50
CA CYS A 195 -35.31 5.07 -8.25
C CYS A 195 -35.51 3.63 -7.77
N LYS A 196 -34.57 3.08 -6.99
CA LYS A 196 -34.56 1.68 -6.52
C LYS A 196 -34.64 0.65 -7.66
N VAL A 197 -33.85 0.87 -8.72
CA VAL A 197 -33.79 -0.01 -9.90
C VAL A 197 -32.34 -0.37 -10.20
N TRP A 198 -32.11 -1.62 -10.63
CA TRP A 198 -30.83 -2.09 -11.17
C TRP A 198 -30.68 -1.70 -12.65
N LEU A 199 -29.56 -1.07 -12.98
CA LEU A 199 -29.20 -0.59 -14.31
C LEU A 199 -27.92 -1.28 -14.78
N LYS A 200 -27.65 -1.27 -16.09
CA LYS A 200 -26.33 -1.69 -16.59
C LYS A 200 -25.28 -0.64 -16.21
N ASP A 201 -24.16 -1.07 -15.64
CA ASP A 201 -23.04 -0.23 -15.22
C ASP A 201 -22.19 0.21 -16.42
N ASN A 202 -22.82 0.94 -17.34
CA ASN A 202 -22.15 1.65 -18.42
C ASN A 202 -22.50 3.14 -18.31
N PRO A 203 -21.53 4.05 -18.45
CA PRO A 203 -21.75 5.50 -18.43
C PRO A 203 -22.94 5.98 -19.26
N ALA A 204 -23.17 5.40 -20.45
CA ALA A 204 -24.30 5.79 -21.29
C ALA A 204 -25.66 5.43 -20.67
N ALA A 205 -25.79 4.24 -20.07
CA ALA A 205 -27.03 3.80 -19.44
C ALA A 205 -27.35 4.60 -18.16
N LYS A 206 -26.33 4.93 -17.35
CA LYS A 206 -26.48 5.80 -16.17
C LYS A 206 -26.96 7.20 -16.56
N ALA A 207 -26.30 7.82 -17.53
CA ALA A 207 -26.63 9.17 -17.98
C ALA A 207 -28.05 9.28 -18.59
N VAL A 208 -28.56 8.22 -19.22
CA VAL A 208 -29.95 8.20 -19.72
C VAL A 208 -30.93 8.04 -18.56
N HIS A 209 -30.63 7.20 -17.58
CA HIS A 209 -31.48 7.02 -16.40
C HIS A 209 -31.57 8.28 -15.53
N GLU A 210 -30.43 8.89 -15.22
CA GLU A 210 -30.35 10.09 -14.36
C GLU A 210 -31.07 11.30 -14.98
N ARG A 211 -31.08 11.40 -16.31
CA ARG A 211 -31.85 12.43 -17.05
C ARG A 211 -33.32 12.06 -17.25
N GLY A 212 -33.73 10.85 -16.89
CA GLY A 212 -35.11 10.40 -17.05
C GLY A 212 -36.05 11.14 -16.09
N THR A 213 -37.25 11.47 -16.55
CA THR A 213 -38.29 12.17 -15.77
C THR A 213 -38.54 11.49 -14.43
N LYS A 214 -38.70 10.15 -14.45
CA LYS A 214 -38.89 9.32 -13.24
C LYS A 214 -37.77 9.50 -12.21
N HIS A 215 -36.52 9.64 -12.65
CA HIS A 215 -35.39 9.86 -11.74
C HIS A 215 -35.41 11.27 -11.17
N THR A 216 -35.58 12.28 -12.03
CA THR A 216 -35.66 13.68 -11.59
C THR A 216 -36.81 13.92 -10.62
N GLU A 217 -37.96 13.29 -10.82
CA GLU A 217 -39.11 13.35 -9.93
C GLU A 217 -38.86 12.65 -8.60
N ALA A 218 -38.25 11.46 -8.62
CA ALA A 218 -37.88 10.73 -7.40
C ALA A 218 -36.86 11.51 -6.55
N VAL A 219 -35.87 12.14 -7.18
CA VAL A 219 -34.91 13.04 -6.52
C VAL A 219 -35.63 14.23 -5.89
N ALA A 220 -36.52 14.90 -6.64
CA ALA A 220 -37.29 16.03 -6.14
C ALA A 220 -38.19 15.65 -4.96
N GLN A 221 -38.86 14.49 -5.01
CA GLN A 221 -39.67 13.96 -3.92
C GLN A 221 -38.82 13.67 -2.68
N LYS A 222 -37.63 13.07 -2.85
CA LYS A 222 -36.73 12.77 -1.73
C LYS A 222 -36.24 14.05 -1.05
N LEU A 223 -35.92 15.09 -1.82
CA LEU A 223 -35.55 16.41 -1.28
C LEU A 223 -36.70 17.06 -0.52
N ARG A 224 -37.94 16.97 -1.03
CA ARG A 224 -39.13 17.46 -0.32
C ARG A 224 -39.37 16.72 1.00
N GLN A 225 -39.20 15.40 1.00
CA GLN A 225 -39.34 14.58 2.20
C GLN A 225 -38.27 14.95 3.24
N MET A 226 -37.02 15.18 2.83
CA MET A 226 -35.96 15.63 3.74
C MET A 226 -36.28 16.98 4.38
N ARG A 227 -36.82 17.94 3.62
CA ARG A 227 -37.26 19.23 4.18
C ARG A 227 -38.38 19.05 5.20
N LYS A 228 -39.44 18.29 4.87
CA LYS A 228 -40.53 17.99 5.80
C LYS A 228 -40.03 17.31 7.08
N ASN A 229 -39.12 16.37 6.96
CA ASN A 229 -38.54 15.68 8.11
C ASN A 229 -37.69 16.63 8.98
N ALA A 230 -36.95 17.55 8.36
CA ALA A 230 -36.18 18.56 9.09
C ALA A 230 -37.10 19.55 9.82
N ASP A 231 -38.18 20.00 9.19
CA ASP A 231 -39.17 20.88 9.82
C ASP A 231 -39.89 20.17 10.97
N ALA A 232 -40.29 18.91 10.78
CA ALA A 232 -40.88 18.09 11.83
C ALA A 232 -39.89 17.86 13.00
N ALA A 233 -38.61 17.62 12.71
CA ALA A 233 -37.57 17.47 13.74
C ALA A 233 -37.38 18.76 14.56
N LYS A 234 -37.41 19.95 13.92
CA LYS A 234 -37.36 21.23 14.63
C LYS A 234 -38.55 21.43 15.55
N VAL A 235 -39.75 21.11 15.08
CA VAL A 235 -40.98 21.19 15.90
C VAL A 235 -40.89 20.23 17.09
N GLN A 236 -40.46 18.98 16.86
CA GLN A 236 -40.26 18.01 17.94
C GLN A 236 -39.20 18.45 18.95
N GLN A 237 -38.12 19.07 18.47
CA GLN A 237 -37.06 19.59 19.33
C GLN A 237 -37.58 20.76 20.20
N ALA A 238 -38.31 21.71 19.61
CA ALA A 238 -38.91 22.82 20.37
C ALA A 238 -39.95 22.33 21.40
N GLN A 239 -40.75 21.32 21.03
CA GLN A 239 -41.67 20.67 21.99
C GLN A 239 -40.89 19.98 23.12
N ALA A 240 -39.81 19.27 22.81
CA ALA A 240 -38.95 18.66 23.82
C ALA A 240 -38.34 19.70 24.76
N GLU A 241 -37.78 20.80 24.23
CA GLU A 241 -37.23 21.91 25.02
C GLU A 241 -38.29 22.54 25.94
N ALA A 242 -39.50 22.80 25.44
CA ALA A 242 -40.60 23.31 26.25
C ALA A 242 -41.03 22.31 27.36
N THR A 243 -41.05 21.01 27.06
CA THR A 243 -41.35 20.00 28.09
C THR A 243 -40.24 19.89 29.14
N MET A 244 -38.97 20.04 28.75
CA MET A 244 -37.85 20.05 29.68
C MET A 244 -37.90 21.29 30.60
N GLU A 245 -38.19 22.46 30.06
CA GLU A 245 -38.34 23.70 30.86
C GLU A 245 -39.49 23.59 31.88
N GLN A 246 -40.62 22.97 31.49
CA GLN A 246 -41.72 22.71 32.42
C GLN A 246 -41.33 21.74 33.53
N LEU A 247 -40.57 20.69 33.22
CA LEU A 247 -40.05 19.75 34.21
C LEU A 247 -39.06 20.45 35.16
N GLU A 248 -38.17 21.29 34.66
CA GLU A 248 -37.22 22.06 35.48
C GLU A 248 -37.95 23.04 36.41
N LYS A 249 -38.94 23.78 35.92
CA LYS A 249 -39.76 24.68 36.76
C LYS A 249 -40.50 23.92 37.87
N LYS A 250 -41.05 22.73 37.56
CA LYS A 250 -41.70 21.86 38.55
C LYS A 250 -40.68 21.35 39.58
N ALA A 251 -39.52 20.86 39.12
CA ALA A 251 -38.45 20.39 39.99
C ALA A 251 -37.93 21.50 40.92
N GLN A 252 -37.72 22.72 40.41
CA GLN A 252 -37.30 23.87 41.22
C GLN A 252 -38.35 24.27 42.26
N ARG A 253 -39.65 24.18 41.94
CA ARG A 253 -40.71 24.44 42.91
C ARG A 253 -40.74 23.41 44.03
N ALA A 254 -40.65 22.13 43.67
CA ALA A 254 -40.56 21.03 44.64
C ALA A 254 -39.34 21.21 45.56
N TYR A 255 -38.16 21.46 44.99
CA TYR A 255 -36.94 21.69 45.78
C TYR A 255 -37.06 22.89 46.73
N LYS A 256 -37.63 24.01 46.28
CA LYS A 256 -37.87 25.18 47.14
C LYS A 256 -38.83 24.87 48.29
N GLN A 257 -39.78 23.96 48.07
CA GLN A 257 -40.73 23.53 49.10
C GLN A 257 -40.05 22.61 50.10
N ASP A 258 -39.28 21.62 49.62
CA ASP A 258 -38.48 20.72 50.46
C ASP A 258 -37.47 21.50 51.33
N VAL A 259 -36.84 22.55 50.79
CA VAL A 259 -35.93 23.42 51.56
C VAL A 259 -36.67 24.19 52.65
N LYS A 260 -37.85 24.76 52.37
CA LYS A 260 -38.64 25.46 53.38
C LYS A 260 -39.14 24.52 54.47
N ASP A 261 -39.56 23.32 54.09
CA ASP A 261 -39.99 22.29 55.03
C ASP A 261 -38.80 21.85 55.91
N ALA A 262 -37.60 21.70 55.32
CA ALA A 262 -36.36 21.42 56.05
C ALA A 262 -35.99 22.55 57.03
N GLU A 263 -36.07 23.81 56.61
CA GLU A 263 -35.83 24.98 57.48
C GLU A 263 -36.84 25.07 58.63
N MET A 264 -38.12 24.82 58.38
CA MET A 264 -39.16 24.73 59.41
C MET A 264 -38.87 23.61 60.41
N THR A 265 -38.52 22.41 59.95
CA THR A 265 -38.12 21.32 60.86
C THR A 265 -36.86 21.66 61.65
N LYS A 266 -35.88 22.32 61.03
CA LYS A 266 -34.64 22.75 61.71
C LYS A 266 -34.95 23.74 62.83
N ALA A 267 -35.77 24.76 62.57
CA ALA A 267 -36.17 25.75 63.55
C ALA A 267 -36.90 25.13 64.76
N VAL A 268 -37.79 24.15 64.52
CA VAL A 268 -38.49 23.42 65.60
C VAL A 268 -37.52 22.59 66.44
N VAL A 269 -36.52 21.96 65.82
CA VAL A 269 -35.56 21.09 66.52
C VAL A 269 -34.53 21.89 67.33
N THR A 270 -34.00 22.99 66.79
CA THR A 270 -32.92 23.74 67.46
C THR A 270 -33.41 24.59 68.63
N GLY A 271 -34.63 25.13 68.56
CA GLY A 271 -35.19 26.00 69.60
C GLY A 271 -34.47 27.34 69.75
N GLU A 272 -35.20 28.39 70.13
CA GLU A 272 -34.62 29.70 70.43
C GLU A 272 -34.14 29.76 71.89
N TRP A 273 -33.01 30.43 72.12
CA TRP A 273 -32.49 30.66 73.47
C TRP A 273 -33.00 31.99 74.01
N VAL A 274 -33.85 31.94 75.03
CA VAL A 274 -34.48 33.12 75.62
C VAL A 274 -33.84 33.40 76.98
N LEU A 275 -33.48 34.66 77.27
CA LEU A 275 -32.95 35.05 78.57
C LEU A 275 -34.06 34.94 79.63
N ASP A 276 -33.83 34.11 80.64
CA ASP A 276 -34.71 34.04 81.81
C ASP A 276 -34.28 35.12 82.82
N ALA A 277 -35.08 36.18 82.92
CA ALA A 277 -34.79 37.35 83.73
C ALA A 277 -34.76 37.06 85.25
N ALA A 278 -35.37 35.97 85.72
CA ALA A 278 -35.39 35.61 87.14
C ALA A 278 -34.08 34.95 87.60
N THR A 279 -33.43 34.19 86.72
CA THR A 279 -32.21 33.43 87.03
C THR A 279 -30.94 34.02 86.41
N GLY A 280 -31.08 34.94 85.44
CA GLY A 280 -29.95 35.54 84.71
C GLY A 280 -29.34 34.61 83.64
N TYR A 281 -29.86 33.39 83.48
CA TYR A 281 -29.37 32.38 82.53
C TYR A 281 -30.23 32.32 81.26
N HIS A 282 -29.66 31.89 80.13
CA HIS A 282 -30.42 31.70 78.89
C HIS A 282 -30.99 30.29 78.83
N TYR A 283 -32.29 30.14 78.55
CA TYR A 283 -32.96 28.85 78.48
C TYR A 283 -33.35 28.49 77.04
N ASN A 284 -33.08 27.24 76.64
CA ASN A 284 -33.59 26.66 75.41
C ASN A 284 -34.73 25.68 75.74
N ALA A 285 -35.95 26.01 75.34
CA ALA A 285 -37.13 25.20 75.64
C ALA A 285 -37.16 23.86 74.88
N ALA A 286 -36.60 23.80 73.66
CA ALA A 286 -36.60 22.59 72.84
C ALA A 286 -35.61 21.55 73.38
N GLN A 287 -34.43 22.00 73.81
CA GLN A 287 -33.37 21.14 74.34
C GLN A 287 -33.43 20.99 75.88
N ARG A 288 -34.22 21.83 76.57
CA ARG A 288 -34.38 21.89 78.04
C ARG A 288 -33.09 22.10 78.83
N TYR A 289 -32.21 22.97 78.33
CA TYR A 289 -30.98 23.37 79.00
C TYR A 289 -30.98 24.87 79.32
N TYR A 290 -30.38 25.23 80.46
CA TYR A 290 -29.99 26.58 80.81
C TYR A 290 -28.50 26.80 80.48
N PHE A 291 -28.13 28.02 80.09
CA PHE A 291 -26.76 28.40 79.77
C PHE A 291 -26.34 29.64 80.55
N SER A 292 -25.18 29.53 81.21
CA SER A 292 -24.52 30.63 81.91
C SER A 292 -23.46 31.28 81.02
N LYS A 293 -23.63 32.58 80.74
CA LYS A 293 -22.63 33.37 80.00
C LYS A 293 -21.36 33.63 80.80
N GLU A 294 -21.46 33.72 82.12
CA GLU A 294 -20.33 34.07 82.99
C GLU A 294 -19.36 32.89 83.15
N THR A 295 -19.89 31.68 83.30
CA THR A 295 -19.09 30.46 83.50
C THR A 295 -18.92 29.63 82.23
N GLY A 296 -19.70 29.93 81.18
CA GLY A 296 -19.70 29.16 79.93
C GLY A 296 -20.24 27.73 80.08
N MET A 297 -20.90 27.42 81.21
CA MET A 297 -21.42 26.09 81.51
C MET A 297 -22.92 25.98 81.20
N TYR A 298 -23.34 24.74 80.91
CA TYR A 298 -24.73 24.38 80.66
C TYR A 298 -25.30 23.63 81.88
N TYR A 299 -26.55 23.90 82.22
CA TYR A 299 -27.28 23.23 83.30
C TYR A 299 -28.54 22.56 82.75
N GLY A 300 -28.65 21.26 82.95
CA GLY A 300 -29.75 20.44 82.45
C GLY A 300 -29.36 18.97 82.37
N GLY A 301 -30.21 18.15 81.76
CA GLY A 301 -30.05 16.68 81.71
C GLY A 301 -30.68 15.96 82.91
N GLU A 302 -30.72 14.63 82.84
CA GLU A 302 -31.21 13.76 83.93
C GLU A 302 -30.09 12.78 84.34
N PRO A 303 -29.53 12.88 85.58
CA PRO A 303 -29.81 13.89 86.61
C PRO A 303 -29.22 15.27 86.26
N ALA A 304 -29.89 16.35 86.69
CA ALA A 304 -29.53 17.72 86.31
C ALA A 304 -28.22 18.17 86.97
N ALA A 305 -27.20 18.43 86.15
CA ALA A 305 -25.87 18.85 86.60
C ALA A 305 -25.28 19.94 85.69
N TRP A 306 -24.33 20.71 86.22
CA TRP A 306 -23.55 21.65 85.43
C TRP A 306 -22.49 20.90 84.62
N THR A 307 -22.51 21.08 83.30
CA THR A 307 -21.58 20.44 82.37
C THR A 307 -21.03 21.43 81.35
N THR A 308 -19.77 21.23 80.95
CA THR A 308 -19.14 21.93 79.81
C THR A 308 -19.42 21.24 78.48
N GLN A 309 -19.91 19.99 78.52
CA GLN A 309 -20.32 19.20 77.37
C GLN A 309 -21.79 18.79 77.54
N PRO A 310 -22.74 19.67 77.17
CA PRO A 310 -24.16 19.31 77.17
C PRO A 310 -24.47 18.33 76.04
N ASP A 311 -25.38 17.40 76.30
CA ASP A 311 -25.95 16.49 75.30
C ASP A 311 -27.03 17.20 74.45
N ILE A 312 -26.66 18.34 73.88
CA ILE A 312 -27.49 19.09 72.93
C ILE A 312 -26.85 19.02 71.54
N ILE A 313 -27.70 19.05 70.52
CA ILE A 313 -27.27 19.03 69.13
C ILE A 313 -26.27 20.19 68.92
N PRO A 314 -25.09 19.98 68.30
CA PRO A 314 -24.05 21.01 68.19
C PRO A 314 -24.53 22.35 67.60
N GLU A 315 -25.48 22.31 66.66
CA GLU A 315 -26.08 23.49 66.03
C GLU A 315 -27.01 24.29 66.96
N ALA A 316 -27.45 23.71 68.09
CA ALA A 316 -28.30 24.33 69.09
C ALA A 316 -27.51 24.87 70.30
N GLN A 317 -26.17 24.83 70.30
CA GLN A 317 -25.34 25.34 71.41
C GLN A 317 -25.31 26.88 71.44
N PHE A 318 -25.46 27.46 72.64
CA PHE A 318 -25.58 28.91 72.82
C PHE A 318 -24.31 29.65 72.33
N GLY A 319 -24.49 30.67 71.47
CA GLY A 319 -23.41 31.57 71.04
C GLY A 319 -22.40 31.00 70.04
N LYS A 320 -22.55 29.75 69.60
CA LYS A 320 -21.76 29.20 68.48
C LYS A 320 -22.44 29.56 67.17
N SER A 321 -22.10 30.72 66.59
CA SER A 321 -22.32 30.91 65.17
C SER A 321 -21.39 29.95 64.43
N SER A 322 -21.95 29.06 63.62
CA SER A 322 -21.20 28.18 62.73
C SER A 322 -20.58 29.01 61.60
N ALA A 323 -19.55 29.78 61.93
CA ALA A 323 -18.62 30.32 60.95
C ALA A 323 -17.78 29.15 60.40
N GLY A 324 -18.09 28.73 59.19
CA GLY A 324 -17.15 28.02 58.32
C GLY A 324 -17.04 26.51 58.52
N ALA A 325 -18.06 25.77 58.07
CA ALA A 325 -17.86 24.45 57.51
C ALA A 325 -18.64 24.37 56.19
N GLY A 326 -17.97 24.69 55.07
CA GLY A 326 -18.48 24.28 53.77
C GLY A 326 -18.64 22.75 53.78
N PRO A 327 -19.73 22.19 53.22
CA PRO A 327 -19.93 20.76 53.27
C PRO A 327 -18.82 20.07 52.45
N GLN A 328 -17.92 19.39 53.16
CA GLN A 328 -17.15 18.30 52.58
C GLN A 328 -18.16 17.21 52.22
N ALA A 329 -18.34 16.98 50.93
CA ALA A 329 -19.05 15.81 50.44
C ALA A 329 -18.21 14.57 50.77
N SER A 330 -18.47 13.95 51.92
CA SER A 330 -17.95 12.63 52.25
C SER A 330 -18.93 11.55 51.83
N THR A 331 -18.41 10.69 50.96
CA THR A 331 -18.81 9.31 50.71
C THR A 331 -19.20 8.59 52.01
N THR A 332 -20.41 8.07 52.17
CA THR A 332 -20.82 6.65 51.98
C THR A 332 -22.23 6.58 52.58
N GLY A 333 -23.27 6.11 51.91
CA GLY A 333 -23.44 4.72 51.50
C GLY A 333 -24.26 3.96 52.53
N MET A 334 -25.58 4.19 52.61
CA MET A 334 -26.55 3.23 53.15
C MET A 334 -27.86 3.30 52.37
N LYS A 335 -28.27 2.13 51.90
CA LYS A 335 -29.35 1.83 50.94
C LYS A 335 -30.63 1.46 51.69
N PRO A 336 -31.82 1.83 51.18
CA PRO A 336 -33.00 0.97 51.37
C PRO A 336 -33.79 0.83 50.04
N PRO A 337 -34.93 0.13 50.00
CA PRO A 337 -35.03 -1.27 49.57
C PRO A 337 -35.63 -1.43 48.18
N ALA A 338 -35.53 -2.66 47.67
CA ALA A 338 -35.94 -3.06 46.33
C ALA A 338 -37.47 -2.96 46.14
N SER A 339 -37.88 -2.24 45.10
CA SER A 339 -39.16 -2.42 44.43
C SER A 339 -38.92 -2.84 42.98
N SER A 340 -39.52 -3.98 42.65
CA SER A 340 -39.63 -4.58 41.32
C SER A 340 -40.52 -3.76 40.41
N GLN A 341 -40.15 -3.59 39.13
CA GLN A 341 -40.98 -3.51 37.90
C GLN A 341 -40.05 -3.11 36.70
N PRO A 342 -40.45 -3.31 35.42
CA PRO A 342 -40.02 -4.41 34.56
C PRO A 342 -38.96 -4.00 33.50
N ALA A 343 -38.43 -5.01 32.79
CA ALA A 343 -37.37 -4.92 31.79
C ALA A 343 -37.69 -3.94 30.63
N ALA A 344 -36.92 -2.87 30.53
CA ALA A 344 -36.84 -2.03 29.34
C ALA A 344 -35.95 -2.69 28.27
N LYS A 345 -36.56 -3.00 27.12
CA LYS A 345 -35.91 -3.52 25.92
C LYS A 345 -34.88 -2.50 25.38
N ARG A 346 -33.65 -2.95 25.15
CA ARG A 346 -32.66 -2.24 24.33
C ARG A 346 -33.11 -2.21 22.87
N ILE A 347 -33.11 -1.03 22.27
CA ILE A 347 -33.21 -0.83 20.82
C ILE A 347 -31.79 -0.96 20.23
N PRO A 348 -31.52 -1.84 19.25
CA PRO A 348 -30.24 -1.84 18.55
C PRO A 348 -30.23 -0.82 17.40
N ALA A 349 -29.07 -0.20 17.21
CA ALA A 349 -28.74 0.58 16.03
C ALA A 349 -28.49 -0.32 14.81
N SER A 350 -28.81 0.23 13.63
CA SER A 350 -28.62 -0.26 12.26
C SER A 350 -29.68 -1.22 11.72
N ALA A 351 -30.41 -0.75 10.70
CA ALA A 351 -31.34 -1.54 9.91
C ALA A 351 -30.56 -2.47 8.97
N ALA A 352 -30.82 -3.77 9.09
CA ALA A 352 -30.33 -4.80 8.19
C ALA A 352 -30.99 -4.71 6.81
N HIS A 353 -30.23 -5.08 5.78
CA HIS A 353 -30.68 -5.27 4.39
C HIS A 353 -31.83 -6.29 4.33
N PRO A 354 -32.88 -6.11 3.48
CA PRO A 354 -34.12 -6.90 3.53
C PRO A 354 -34.01 -8.33 2.93
N LEU A 355 -32.84 -8.97 3.09
CA LEU A 355 -32.59 -10.35 2.68
C LEU A 355 -31.91 -11.20 3.78
N ALA A 356 -31.79 -10.70 5.00
CA ALA A 356 -31.26 -11.46 6.14
C ALA A 356 -32.21 -12.56 6.67
N GLY A 357 -33.39 -12.75 6.06
CA GLY A 357 -34.43 -13.70 6.48
C GLY A 357 -34.47 -15.02 5.71
N LEU A 358 -33.58 -15.26 4.74
CA LEU A 358 -33.49 -16.55 4.06
C LEU A 358 -32.32 -17.34 4.64
N GLY A 359 -32.66 -18.34 5.46
CA GLY A 359 -31.72 -19.25 6.07
C GLY A 359 -30.88 -20.01 5.04
N GLY A 360 -29.66 -20.32 5.46
CA GLY A 360 -28.80 -21.29 4.79
C GLY A 360 -27.49 -20.72 4.27
N TYR A 361 -26.54 -20.43 5.16
CA TYR A 361 -25.17 -20.97 5.12
C TYR A 361 -24.37 -20.41 6.32
N SER A 362 -24.30 -21.16 7.42
CA SER A 362 -23.40 -20.85 8.53
C SER A 362 -22.03 -21.46 8.24
N ILE A 363 -21.02 -20.62 8.01
CA ILE A 363 -19.62 -21.07 7.99
C ILE A 363 -19.12 -21.02 9.45
N PRO A 364 -18.75 -22.16 10.08
CA PRO A 364 -18.21 -22.13 11.42
C PRO A 364 -16.78 -21.58 11.41
N GLN A 365 -16.54 -20.50 12.15
CA GLN A 365 -15.21 -20.11 12.56
C GLN A 365 -14.86 -20.80 13.88
N THR A 366 -13.69 -21.45 13.87
CA THR A 366 -12.87 -21.89 15.01
C THR A 366 -13.38 -23.07 15.85
N GLY A 367 -12.70 -24.20 15.67
CA GLY A 367 -12.62 -25.29 16.63
C GLY A 367 -11.23 -25.92 16.57
N THR A 368 -10.42 -25.66 17.60
CA THR A 368 -9.26 -26.47 17.96
C THR A 368 -9.72 -27.60 18.89
N VAL A 369 -9.22 -28.82 18.67
CA VAL A 369 -8.75 -29.82 19.67
C VAL A 369 -8.37 -31.11 18.91
N GLY A 370 -7.23 -31.72 19.28
CA GLY A 370 -7.03 -33.18 19.14
C GLY A 370 -5.78 -33.63 18.37
N ALA A 371 -4.77 -34.10 19.10
CA ALA A 371 -3.51 -34.64 18.61
C ALA A 371 -3.56 -36.16 18.33
N ALA A 372 -2.76 -36.66 17.36
CA ALA A 372 -2.18 -38.01 17.39
C ALA A 372 -0.99 -38.18 16.40
N ARG A 373 0.18 -38.42 17.01
CA ARG A 373 1.44 -39.13 16.65
C ARG A 373 1.80 -39.63 15.23
N GLY A 374 3.10 -39.43 14.90
CA GLY A 374 4.03 -40.32 14.17
C GLY A 374 4.25 -39.95 12.69
N VAL A 375 5.44 -39.92 12.06
CA VAL A 375 6.81 -40.41 12.30
C VAL A 375 7.76 -39.50 11.44
N GLY A 376 9.02 -39.31 11.88
CA GLY A 376 9.90 -38.21 11.46
C GLY A 376 10.78 -38.39 10.21
N ALA A 377 11.45 -37.29 9.81
CA ALA A 377 12.88 -37.21 9.49
C ALA A 377 13.29 -35.77 9.06
N ALA A 378 14.21 -35.21 9.85
CA ALA A 378 15.26 -34.19 9.59
C ALA A 378 15.18 -33.19 8.41
N GLY A 379 15.33 -31.89 8.75
CA GLY A 379 16.43 -31.08 8.19
C GLY A 379 16.09 -29.80 7.42
N ALA A 380 16.41 -28.65 8.04
CA ALA A 380 16.83 -27.37 7.45
C ALA A 380 15.80 -26.27 7.08
N ASN A 381 15.92 -25.17 7.83
CA ASN A 381 15.78 -23.75 7.45
C ASN A 381 14.44 -23.26 6.87
N SER A 382 13.54 -22.83 7.76
CA SER A 382 12.39 -22.00 7.41
C SER A 382 12.77 -20.51 7.35
N ALA A 383 12.82 -19.99 6.13
CA ALA A 383 12.84 -18.56 5.85
C ALA A 383 11.50 -17.93 6.29
N LYS A 384 11.59 -17.01 7.25
CA LYS A 384 10.48 -16.21 7.79
C LYS A 384 9.85 -15.40 6.65
N ARG A 385 8.64 -15.78 6.21
CA ARG A 385 7.85 -14.99 5.25
C ARG A 385 7.47 -13.67 5.91
N LYS A 386 7.93 -12.57 5.32
CA LYS A 386 7.62 -11.20 5.73
C LYS A 386 6.16 -10.91 5.38
N ARG A 387 5.32 -10.77 6.41
CA ARG A 387 3.96 -10.24 6.31
C ARG A 387 4.06 -8.79 5.82
N GLU A 388 3.46 -8.49 4.67
CA GLU A 388 3.33 -7.10 4.21
C GLU A 388 2.37 -6.34 5.14
N GLU A 389 2.87 -5.26 5.76
CA GLU A 389 2.04 -4.31 6.49
C GLU A 389 1.25 -3.42 5.52
N PRO A 390 0.01 -3.02 5.84
CA PRO A 390 -0.71 -2.01 5.08
C PRO A 390 -0.03 -0.64 5.23
N ALA A 391 0.12 0.08 4.11
CA ALA A 391 0.77 1.38 4.04
C ALA A 391 0.12 2.40 5.00
N LYS A 392 0.90 2.90 5.97
CA LYS A 392 0.53 4.05 6.80
C LYS A 392 0.47 5.29 5.91
N LEU A 393 -0.72 5.88 5.75
CA LEU A 393 -0.84 7.23 5.21
C LEU A 393 -0.05 8.19 6.11
N GLY A 394 0.98 8.83 5.55
CA GLY A 394 1.77 9.86 6.24
C GLY A 394 0.90 11.08 6.55
N LYS A 395 1.18 11.74 7.69
CA LYS A 395 0.50 12.98 8.10
C LYS A 395 0.66 14.05 7.00
N PRO A 396 -0.37 14.88 6.74
CA PRO A 396 -0.27 15.97 5.78
C PRO A 396 0.84 16.95 6.22
N MET A 397 1.73 17.31 5.28
CA MET A 397 2.83 18.23 5.56
C MET A 397 2.32 19.62 5.95
N SER A 398 3.04 20.27 6.86
CA SER A 398 2.66 21.60 7.31
C SER A 398 2.80 22.62 6.18
N LYS A 399 1.98 23.68 6.20
CA LYS A 399 2.00 24.74 5.18
C LYS A 399 3.39 25.39 5.04
N GLN A 400 4.12 25.49 6.16
CA GLN A 400 5.48 26.04 6.19
C GLN A 400 6.50 25.13 5.48
N GLU A 401 6.37 23.81 5.59
CA GLU A 401 7.23 22.85 4.88
C GLU A 401 6.94 22.83 3.37
N ALA A 402 5.66 22.97 2.99
CA ALA A 402 5.26 23.09 1.59
C ALA A 402 5.85 24.37 0.95
N ASP A 403 5.76 25.50 1.64
CA ASP A 403 6.34 26.78 1.18
C ASP A 403 7.87 26.72 1.11
N ALA A 404 8.53 26.04 2.05
CA ALA A 404 9.98 25.83 2.04
C ALA A 404 10.44 24.95 0.86
N LEU A 405 9.67 23.91 0.52
CA LEU A 405 9.94 23.06 -0.66
C LEU A 405 9.74 23.83 -1.95
N ALA A 406 8.66 24.60 -2.09
CA ALA A 406 8.40 25.43 -3.25
C ALA A 406 9.54 26.45 -3.47
N ARG A 407 10.08 27.06 -2.41
CA ARG A 407 11.23 27.97 -2.48
C ARG A 407 12.51 27.25 -2.93
N ARG A 408 12.75 26.01 -2.49
CA ARG A 408 13.90 25.20 -2.92
C ARG A 408 13.80 24.78 -4.39
N GLU A 409 12.62 24.40 -4.85
CA GLU A 409 12.37 24.06 -6.25
C GLU A 409 12.52 25.27 -7.17
N ALA A 410 12.00 26.43 -6.76
CA ALA A 410 12.21 27.69 -7.49
C ALA A 410 13.69 28.11 -7.53
N ALA A 411 14.48 27.81 -6.48
CA ALA A 411 15.92 28.03 -6.49
C ALA A 411 16.63 27.08 -7.47
N ARG A 412 16.26 25.79 -7.51
CA ARG A 412 16.80 24.81 -8.47
C ARG A 412 16.48 25.20 -9.91
N ALA A 413 15.24 25.60 -10.20
CA ALA A 413 14.84 26.05 -11.53
C ALA A 413 15.65 27.29 -12.00
N ARG A 414 15.93 28.23 -11.10
CA ARG A 414 16.80 29.39 -11.41
C ARG A 414 18.24 28.99 -11.71
N VAL A 415 18.79 28.03 -10.97
CA VAL A 415 20.11 27.48 -11.25
C VAL A 415 20.12 26.76 -12.59
N GLU A 416 19.10 25.96 -12.88
CA GLU A 416 18.96 25.22 -14.13
C GLU A 416 18.83 26.14 -15.35
N GLN A 417 18.02 27.20 -15.25
CA GLN A 417 17.96 28.21 -16.32
C GLN A 417 19.27 28.97 -16.51
N ARG A 418 20.00 29.26 -15.42
CA ARG A 418 21.33 29.86 -15.52
C ARG A 418 22.34 28.91 -16.15
N THR A 419 22.28 27.61 -15.85
CA THR A 419 23.15 26.63 -16.48
C THR A 419 22.82 26.48 -17.96
N LEU A 420 21.52 26.38 -18.33
CA LEU A 420 21.09 26.29 -19.73
C LEU A 420 21.54 27.50 -20.54
N LYS A 421 21.39 28.72 -19.99
CA LYS A 421 21.89 29.95 -20.62
C LYS A 421 23.41 29.98 -20.77
N ASN A 422 24.15 29.53 -19.76
CA ASN A 422 25.62 29.44 -19.82
C ASN A 422 26.13 28.41 -20.84
N PHE A 423 25.35 27.36 -21.11
CA PHE A 423 25.67 26.35 -22.14
C PHE A 423 25.11 26.71 -23.53
N GLY A 424 24.57 27.92 -23.73
CA GLY A 424 24.03 28.36 -25.02
C GLY A 424 22.79 27.59 -25.48
N LEU A 425 22.11 26.92 -24.54
CA LEU A 425 20.90 26.14 -24.76
C LEU A 425 19.70 26.96 -24.30
N THR A 426 19.35 27.99 -25.05
CA THR A 426 18.11 28.77 -24.88
C THR A 426 17.37 28.86 -26.19
#